data_AF-A0A165K3J8-F1
#
_entry.id   AF-A0A165K3J8-F1
#
_cell.length_a   1.000
_cell.length_b   1.000
_cell.length_c   1.000
_cell.angle_alpha   90.00
_cell.angle_beta   90.00
_cell.angle_gamma   90.00
#
_symmetry.space_group_name_H-M   'P 1'
#
loop_
_entity.id
_entity.type
_entity.pdbx_description
1 polymer ?
#
loop_
_entity_poly.entity_id
_entity_poly.type
_entity_poly.pdbx_seq_one_letter_code
_entity_poly.pdbx_strand_id
1 'polypeptide(L)' 'MRNRVGLESEAYSALQLPLRLGWAVTIHWSQGHTYKHVIANLTNVFEKAQVYVALSRGTSLEHTQIVGLALSKVSD' A
#
# COMPACT_ATOMS: atom_id res chain seq x y z
N MET A 1 -35.94 -23.06 -24.14
CA MET A 1 -35.67 -23.28 -22.71
C MET A 1 -34.58 -24.35 -22.59
N ARG A 2 -33.34 -23.94 -22.30
CA ARG A 2 -32.24 -24.84 -21.90
C ARG A 2 -31.80 -24.40 -20.50
N ASN A 3 -31.85 -25.34 -19.57
CA ASN A 3 -31.68 -25.14 -18.14
C ASN A 3 -30.32 -24.51 -17.82
N ARG A 4 -30.35 -23.45 -17.02
CA ARG A 4 -29.20 -22.82 -16.40
C ARG A 4 -28.76 -23.73 -15.25
N VAL A 5 -27.81 -24.64 -15.52
CA VAL A 5 -27.15 -25.43 -14.48
C VAL A 5 -26.39 -24.45 -13.59
N GLY A 6 -26.65 -24.47 -12.30
CA GLY A 6 -26.10 -23.55 -11.32
C GLY A 6 -24.57 -23.57 -11.32
N LEU A 7 -23.97 -22.38 -11.29
CA LEU A 7 -22.57 -22.20 -10.95
C LEU A 7 -22.43 -22.47 -9.45
N GLU A 8 -22.23 -23.74 -9.08
CA GLU A 8 -21.72 -24.08 -7.75
C GLU A 8 -20.36 -23.39 -7.61
N SER A 9 -20.23 -22.45 -6.68
CA SER A 9 -18.96 -21.77 -6.43
C SER A 9 -17.98 -22.79 -5.87
N GLU A 10 -17.01 -23.23 -6.67
CA GLU A 10 -15.90 -24.05 -6.20
C GLU A 10 -15.20 -23.32 -5.04
N ALA A 11 -15.17 -23.94 -3.86
CA ALA A 11 -14.51 -23.38 -2.69
C ALA A 11 -12.98 -23.47 -2.86
N TYR A 12 -12.31 -22.33 -2.97
CA TYR A 12 -10.85 -22.25 -2.99
C TYR A 12 -10.28 -22.26 -1.56
N SER A 13 -9.35 -23.16 -1.26
CA SER A 13 -8.63 -23.19 0.03
C SER A 13 -7.12 -23.24 -0.18
N ALA A 14 -6.38 -22.56 0.70
CA ALA A 14 -4.93 -22.52 0.69
C ALA A 14 -4.39 -22.70 2.11
N LEU A 15 -3.38 -23.56 2.28
CA LEU A 15 -2.66 -23.73 3.55
C LEU A 15 -1.36 -22.91 3.50
N GLN A 16 -1.28 -21.85 4.32
CA GLN A 16 -0.12 -20.97 4.40
C GLN A 16 0.05 -20.48 5.83
N LEU A 17 1.29 -20.23 6.25
CA LEU A 17 1.56 -19.58 7.53
C LEU A 17 0.97 -18.16 7.53
N PRO A 18 0.33 -17.69 8.63
CA PRO A 18 -0.25 -16.35 8.71
C PRO A 18 0.83 -15.28 8.92
N LEU A 19 1.88 -15.30 8.11
CA LEU A 19 3.05 -14.45 8.20
C LEU A 19 3.33 -13.80 6.84
N ARG A 20 3.76 -12.55 6.88
CA ARG A 20 4.28 -11.80 5.73
C ARG A 20 5.51 -11.01 6.18
N LEU A 21 6.45 -10.76 5.26
CA LEU A 21 7.56 -9.84 5.53
C LEU A 21 6.99 -8.46 5.89
N GLY A 22 7.48 -7.86 6.98
CA GLY A 22 6.87 -6.67 7.56
C GLY A 22 7.68 -5.38 7.43
N TRP A 23 8.92 -5.43 6.94
CA TRP A 23 9.78 -4.24 6.84
C TRP A 23 9.33 -3.24 5.78
N ALA A 24 8.84 -3.75 4.65
CA ALA A 24 8.36 -2.94 3.55
C ALA A 24 6.90 -3.29 3.29
N VAL A 25 6.08 -2.24 3.19
CA VAL A 25 4.67 -2.35 2.82
C VAL A 25 4.37 -1.37 1.71
N THR A 26 3.35 -1.67 0.90
CA THR A 26 2.89 -0.72 -0.10
C THR A 26 2.23 0.49 0.58
N ILE A 27 2.25 1.64 -0.09
CA ILE A 27 1.60 2.87 0.43
C ILE A 27 0.11 2.62 0.73
N HIS A 28 -0.58 1.86 -0.13
CA HIS A 28 -1.97 1.47 0.09
C HIS A 28 -2.14 0.66 1.38
N TRP A 29 -1.28 -0.33 1.61
CA TRP A 29 -1.33 -1.14 2.84
C TRP A 29 -0.95 -0.35 4.09
N SER A 30 -0.20 0.73 3.96
CA SER A 30 0.11 1.63 5.09
C SER A 30 -1.05 2.54 5.49
N GLN A 31 -2.16 2.57 4.75
CA GLN A 31 -3.31 3.42 5.08
C GLN A 31 -3.87 3.08 6.47
N GLY A 32 -4.00 4.10 7.33
CA GLY A 32 -4.42 3.95 8.72
C GLY A 32 -3.32 3.59 9.71
N HIS A 33 -2.09 3.33 9.25
CA HIS A 33 -0.95 3.01 10.11
C HIS A 33 -0.11 4.24 10.48
N THR A 34 0.59 4.13 11.62
CA THR A 34 1.51 5.15 12.13
C THR A 34 2.88 4.53 12.36
N TYR A 35 3.92 5.14 11.81
CA TYR A 35 5.30 4.68 11.92
C TYR A 35 6.17 5.74 12.60
N LYS A 36 6.92 5.32 13.62
CA LYS A 36 7.88 6.18 14.30
C LYS A 36 9.11 6.50 13.44
N HIS A 37 9.56 5.51 12.67
CA HIS A 37 10.67 5.62 11.72
C HIS A 37 10.20 5.07 10.38
N VAL A 38 10.34 5.86 9.31
CA VAL A 38 9.88 5.45 7.98
C VAL A 38 10.77 6.02 6.89
N ILE A 39 11.02 5.20 5.88
CA ILE A 39 11.59 5.63 4.60
C ILE A 39 10.47 5.55 3.57
N ALA A 40 10.00 6.70 3.10
CA ALA A 40 9.00 6.82 2.06
C ALA A 40 9.69 6.88 0.69
N ASN A 41 9.68 5.77 -0.05
CA ASN A 41 10.15 5.73 -1.44
C ASN A 41 9.01 6.08 -2.39
N LEU A 42 9.14 7.21 -3.07
CA LEU A 42 8.11 7.81 -3.93
C LEU A 42 8.42 7.68 -5.43
N THR A 43 9.47 6.93 -5.80
CA THR A 43 9.94 6.78 -7.19
C THR A 43 8.84 6.29 -8.14
N ASN A 44 7.99 5.38 -7.68
CA ASN A 44 6.94 4.74 -8.48
C ASN A 44 5.52 5.24 -8.13
N VAL A 45 5.41 6.43 -7.53
CA VAL A 45 4.10 7.01 -7.23
C VAL A 45 3.43 7.47 -8.51
N PHE A 46 2.20 6.97 -8.71
CA PHE A 46 1.40 7.28 -9.89
C PHE A 46 0.25 8.25 -9.59
N GLU A 47 -0.23 8.30 -8.33
CA GLU A 47 -1.27 9.23 -7.88
C GLU A 47 -0.75 10.23 -6.84
N LYS A 48 -1.15 11.50 -6.95
CA LYS A 48 -0.75 12.56 -5.98
C LYS A 48 -1.15 12.19 -4.55
N ALA A 49 -2.31 11.57 -4.37
CA ALA A 49 -2.80 11.13 -3.06
C ALA A 49 -1.87 10.13 -2.35
N GLN A 50 -1.10 9.32 -3.10
CA GLN A 50 -0.15 8.38 -2.51
C GLN A 50 1.02 9.09 -1.83
N VAL A 51 1.45 10.25 -2.35
CA VAL A 51 2.48 11.06 -1.70
C VAL A 51 1.99 11.50 -0.32
N TYR A 52 0.77 12.05 -0.25
CA TYR A 52 0.18 12.46 1.03
C TYR A 52 0.03 11.30 2.01
N VAL A 53 -0.49 10.15 1.55
CA VAL A 53 -0.65 8.96 2.39
C VAL A 53 0.71 8.51 2.93
N ALA A 54 1.74 8.40 2.09
CA ALA A 54 3.06 7.95 2.51
C ALA A 54 3.70 8.87 3.56
N LEU A 55 3.64 10.20 3.33
CA LEU A 55 4.25 11.18 4.23
C LEU A 55 3.50 11.28 5.57
N SER A 56 2.17 11.19 5.56
CA SER A 56 1.36 11.28 6.78
C SER A 56 1.46 10.04 7.68
N ARG A 57 2.20 8.99 7.29
CA ARG A 57 2.42 7.83 8.19
C ARG A 57 3.53 8.10 9.21
N GLY A 58 4.48 8.98 8.89
CA GLY A 58 5.57 9.34 9.78
C GLY A 58 5.09 10.28 10.88
N THR A 59 5.59 10.10 12.11
CA THR A 59 5.22 10.96 13.25
C THR A 59 6.19 12.12 13.48
N SER A 60 7.37 12.10 12.86
CA SER A 60 8.41 13.12 13.03
C SER A 60 9.18 13.31 11.73
N LEU A 61 9.53 14.57 11.41
CA LEU A 61 10.38 14.92 10.28
C LEU A 61 11.79 14.35 10.42
N GLU A 62 12.34 14.32 11.64
CA GLU A 62 13.67 13.77 11.93
C GLU A 62 13.76 12.28 11.58
N HIS A 63 12.66 11.55 11.79
CA HIS A 63 12.59 10.10 11.61
C HIS A 63 11.89 9.68 10.30
N THR A 64 11.64 10.63 9.40
CA THR A 64 10.99 10.40 8.11
C THR A 64 11.97 10.76 7.00
N GLN A 65 12.43 9.74 6.27
CA GLN A 65 13.26 9.94 5.09
C GLN A 65 12.40 9.84 3.84
N ILE A 66 12.60 10.75 2.89
CA ILE A 66 11.91 10.75 1.59
C ILE A 66 12.94 10.42 0.50
N VAL A 67 12.60 9.47 -0.38
CA VAL A 67 13.46 9.04 -1.49
C VAL A 67 12.67 9.10 -2.79
N GLY A 68 13.28 9.62 -3.86
CA GLY A 68 12.72 9.56 -5.21
C GLY A 68 11.49 10.44 -5.45
N LEU A 69 11.34 11.54 -4.71
CA LEU A 69 10.24 12.49 -4.91
C LEU A 69 10.44 13.30 -6.20
N ALA A 70 9.48 13.22 -7.13
CA ALA A 70 9.37 14.14 -8.25
C ALA A 70 8.35 15.24 -7.93
N LEU A 71 8.73 16.52 -8.04
CA LEU A 71 7.87 17.65 -7.67
C LEU A 71 6.58 17.72 -8.51
N SER A 72 6.63 17.27 -9.77
CA SER A 72 5.46 17.13 -10.64
C SER A 72 4.38 16.17 -10.11
N LYS A 73 4.71 15.33 -9.14
CA LYS A 73 3.78 14.41 -8.47
C LYS A 73 3.11 15.03 -7.24
N VAL A 74 3.45 16.27 -6.90
CA VAL A 74 2.90 16.99 -5.74
C VAL A 74 2.12 18.23 -6.17
N SER A 75 2.68 19.05 -7.06
CA SER A 75 2.01 20.25 -7.57
C SER A 75 1.35 20.01 -8.94
N ASP A 76 0.36 20.84 -9.27
CA ASP A 76 -0.02 21.07 -10.68
C ASP A 76 1.05 21.91 -11.38
#